data_AF-A0A820SDS6-F1
#
_entry.id   AF-A0A820SDS6-F1
#
_cell.length_a   1.000
_cell.length_b   1.000
_cell.length_c   1.000
_cell.angle_alpha   90.00
_cell.angle_beta   90.00
_cell.angle_gamma   90.00
#
_symmetry.space_group_name_H-M   'P 1'
#
loop_
_entity.id
_entity.type
_entity.pdbx_description
1 polymer ?
#
loop_
_entity_poly.entity_id
_entity_poly.type
_entity_poly.pdbx_seq_one_letter_code
_entity_poly.pdbx_strand_id
1 'polypeptide(L)'
;ATNQENSSAYDIELGQGTLGLQETEYYNNETAITAAYRQFMIDLASALTNNSMAAIKTDVDEIFALEKIISQYHWSASEQRLRDNETIRTTVGGLATAFPSSVRIYLK
;
A
#
# COMPACT_ATOMS: atom_id res chain seq x y z
N ALA A 1 -8.87 -7.83 -14.63
CA ALA A 1 -10.29 -7.66 -14.30
C ALA A 1 -11.10 -7.53 -15.59
N THR A 2 -12.38 -7.90 -15.59
CA THR A 2 -13.28 -7.64 -16.74
C THR A 2 -13.54 -6.15 -16.82
N ASN A 3 -13.39 -5.60 -18.02
CA ASN A 3 -13.62 -4.18 -18.28
C ASN A 3 -15.10 -3.85 -17.94
N GLN A 4 -15.31 -2.94 -16.97
CA GLN A 4 -16.66 -2.59 -16.48
C GLN A 4 -17.57 -2.04 -17.59
N GLU A 5 -16.99 -1.45 -18.65
CA GLU A 5 -17.71 -0.90 -19.79
C GLU A 5 -17.83 -1.90 -20.95
N ASN A 6 -17.00 -2.95 -20.96
CA ASN A 6 -17.01 -4.00 -21.97
C ASN A 6 -16.64 -5.36 -21.35
N SER A 7 -17.66 -6.11 -20.91
CA SER A 7 -17.48 -7.41 -20.26
C SER A 7 -16.81 -8.50 -21.13
N SER A 8 -16.60 -8.24 -22.42
CA SER A 8 -15.86 -9.12 -23.34
C SER A 8 -14.36 -8.82 -23.43
N ALA A 9 -13.88 -7.77 -22.76
CA ALA A 9 -12.49 -7.35 -22.74
C ALA A 9 -11.91 -7.36 -21.31
N TYR A 10 -10.58 -7.47 -21.21
CA TYR A 10 -9.85 -7.37 -19.96
C TYR A 10 -9.00 -6.10 -19.95
N ASP A 11 -9.04 -5.37 -18.84
CA ASP A 11 -8.18 -4.22 -18.59
C ASP A 11 -7.17 -4.55 -17.48
N ILE A 12 -6.02 -3.87 -17.52
CA ILE A 12 -5.08 -3.81 -16.39
C ILE A 12 -5.58 -2.74 -15.45
N GLU A 13 -5.81 -3.12 -14.19
CA GLU A 13 -6.26 -2.20 -13.15
C GLU A 13 -5.09 -1.85 -12.23
N LEU A 14 -5.00 -0.57 -11.89
CA LEU A 14 -4.08 -0.04 -10.89
C LEU A 14 -4.93 0.50 -9.74
N GLY A 15 -4.64 0.03 -8.52
CA GLY A 15 -5.31 0.48 -7.31
C GLY A 15 -4.29 0.80 -6.22
N GLN A 16 -4.79 1.31 -5.09
CA GLN A 16 -3.97 1.42 -3.88
C GLN A 16 -3.45 0.03 -3.46
N GLY A 17 -2.21 -0.01 -2.97
CA GLY A 17 -1.61 -1.26 -2.48
C GLY A 17 -2.29 -1.75 -1.20
N THR A 18 -1.78 -2.84 -0.62
CA THR A 18 -2.19 -3.26 0.72
C THR A 18 -1.32 -2.60 1.77
N LEU A 19 -1.93 -2.11 2.84
CA LEU A 19 -1.23 -1.76 4.08
C LEU A 19 -1.23 -2.98 5.01
N GLY A 20 -0.25 -3.05 5.92
CA GLY A 20 -0.19 -4.13 6.92
C GLY A 20 -1.30 -4.07 7.96
N LEU A 21 -1.82 -2.87 8.25
CA LEU A 21 -3.05 -2.66 9.02
C LEU A 21 -4.23 -2.37 8.09
N GLN A 22 -5.40 -2.87 8.46
CA GLN A 22 -6.60 -2.84 7.62
C GLN A 22 -7.13 -1.43 7.33
N GLU A 23 -6.96 -0.51 8.27
CA GLU A 23 -7.51 0.85 8.22
C GLU A 23 -6.38 1.89 8.34
N THR A 24 -6.47 2.96 7.55
CA THR A 24 -5.47 4.05 7.55
C THR A 24 -5.48 4.80 8.88
N GLU A 25 -6.63 4.80 9.57
CA GLU A 25 -6.85 5.39 10.88
C GLU A 25 -5.92 4.81 11.95
N TYR A 26 -5.53 3.54 11.84
CA TYR A 26 -4.57 2.94 12.77
C TYR A 26 -3.19 3.58 12.65
N TYR A 27 -2.77 4.08 11.48
CA TYR A 27 -1.48 4.74 11.30
C TYR A 27 -1.46 6.18 11.80
N ASN A 28 -2.63 6.81 11.89
CA ASN A 28 -2.78 8.20 12.33
C ASN A 28 -2.71 8.35 13.85
N ASN A 29 -3.07 7.31 14.61
CA ASN A 29 -3.07 7.31 16.07
C ASN A 29 -2.14 6.22 16.61
N GLU A 30 -1.16 6.60 17.43
CA GLU A 30 -0.40 5.60 18.20
C GLU A 30 -1.33 4.95 19.23
N THR A 31 -1.58 3.66 19.04
CA THR A 31 -2.50 2.88 19.86
C THR A 31 -1.82 1.59 20.30
N ALA A 32 -2.48 0.83 21.17
CA ALA A 32 -2.03 -0.52 21.50
C ALA A 32 -1.91 -1.42 20.25
N ILE A 33 -2.70 -1.15 19.20
CA ILE A 33 -2.70 -1.91 17.95
C ILE A 33 -1.42 -1.64 17.14
N THR A 34 -1.00 -0.38 17.00
CA THR A 34 0.24 -0.06 16.27
C THR A 34 1.48 -0.59 16.99
N ALA A 35 1.48 -0.53 18.33
CA ALA A 35 2.53 -1.12 19.14
C ALA A 35 2.59 -2.66 18.96
N ALA A 36 1.44 -3.34 18.99
CA ALA A 36 1.36 -4.78 18.76
C ALA A 36 1.80 -5.17 17.34
N TYR A 37 1.46 -4.38 16.34
CA TYR A 37 1.89 -4.60 14.96
C TYR A 37 3.41 -4.46 14.79
N ARG A 38 4.02 -3.42 15.36
CA ARG A 38 5.49 -3.28 15.38
C ARG A 38 6.16 -4.44 16.11
N GLN A 39 5.60 -4.89 17.24
CA GLN A 39 6.12 -6.05 17.94
C GLN A 39 6.03 -7.32 17.08
N PHE A 40 4.91 -7.53 16.39
CA PHE A 40 4.75 -8.65 15.46
C PHE A 40 5.81 -8.62 14.35
N MET A 41 6.09 -7.46 13.75
CA MET A 41 7.14 -7.33 12.74
C MET A 41 8.53 -7.66 13.30
N ILE A 42 8.83 -7.22 14.53
CA ILE A 42 10.08 -7.56 15.22
C ILE A 42 10.20 -9.07 15.44
N ASP A 43 9.13 -9.71 15.92
CA ASP A 43 9.12 -11.14 16.21
C ASP A 43 9.31 -11.97 14.93
N LEU A 44 8.63 -11.56 13.84
CA LEU A 44 8.76 -12.20 12.53
C LEU A 44 10.18 -12.03 11.96
N ALA A 45 10.73 -10.81 11.96
CA ALA A 45 12.08 -10.55 11.47
C ALA A 45 13.15 -11.28 12.29
N SER A 46 12.94 -11.41 13.60
CA SER A 46 13.81 -12.18 14.50
C SER A 46 13.78 -13.68 14.20
N ALA A 47 12.65 -14.19 13.71
CA ALA A 47 12.52 -15.60 13.31
C ALA A 47 13.11 -15.88 11.91
N LEU A 48 13.09 -14.89 11.01
CA LEU A 48 13.48 -15.05 9.60
C LEU A 48 14.93 -14.66 9.32
N THR A 49 15.58 -13.93 10.24
CA THR A 49 16.92 -13.36 10.00
C THR A 49 17.84 -13.60 11.20
N ASN A 50 19.15 -13.50 10.96
CA ASN A 50 20.17 -13.52 12.02
C ASN A 50 20.64 -12.09 12.38
N ASN A 51 19.84 -11.07 12.05
CA ASN A 51 20.18 -9.68 12.33
C ASN A 51 20.13 -9.41 13.84
N SER A 52 20.89 -8.41 14.29
CA SER A 52 20.81 -8.00 15.68
C SER A 52 19.43 -7.41 16.00
N MET A 53 18.96 -7.59 17.23
CA MET A 53 17.69 -7.00 17.69
C MET A 53 17.65 -5.48 17.52
N ALA A 54 18.80 -4.79 17.63
CA ALA A 54 18.88 -3.36 17.38
C ALA A 54 18.60 -3.01 15.91
N ALA A 55 19.22 -3.75 14.97
CA ALA A 55 19.00 -3.56 13.54
C ALA A 55 17.54 -3.87 13.14
N ILE A 56 16.98 -4.98 13.64
CA ILE A 56 15.58 -5.34 13.39
C ILE A 56 14.63 -4.22 13.83
N LYS A 57 14.83 -3.66 15.03
CA LYS A 57 14.00 -2.56 15.51
C LYS A 57 14.11 -1.32 14.62
N THR A 58 15.31 -0.96 14.17
CA THR A 58 15.50 0.14 13.21
C THR A 58 14.75 -0.12 11.91
N ASP A 59 14.90 -1.29 11.30
CA ASP A 59 14.24 -1.63 10.04
C ASP A 59 12.70 -1.60 10.19
N VAL A 60 12.19 -2.14 11.30
CA VAL A 60 10.74 -2.14 11.60
C VAL A 60 10.19 -0.73 11.75
N ASP A 61 10.95 0.17 12.38
CA ASP A 61 10.55 1.55 12.57
C ASP A 61 10.54 2.33 11.24
N GLU A 62 11.52 2.06 10.37
CA GLU A 62 11.57 2.61 9.01
C GLU A 62 10.41 2.09 8.15
N ILE A 63 10.11 0.79 8.20
CA ILE A 63 8.96 0.19 7.49
C ILE A 63 7.66 0.81 7.98
N PHE A 64 7.47 0.92 9.30
CA PHE A 64 6.24 1.50 9.85
C PHE A 64 6.10 2.98 9.48
N ALA A 65 7.19 3.74 9.49
CA ALA A 65 7.18 5.14 9.05
C ALA A 65 6.81 5.27 7.57
N LEU A 66 7.33 4.38 6.71
CA LEU A 66 6.97 4.32 5.30
C LEU A 66 5.49 3.97 5.10
N GLU A 67 4.99 2.93 5.76
CA GLU A 67 3.57 2.56 5.70
C GLU A 67 2.67 3.70 6.16
N LYS A 68 3.06 4.43 7.21
CA LYS A 68 2.33 5.62 7.66
C LYS A 68 2.27 6.70 6.57
N ILE A 69 3.37 6.95 5.86
CA ILE A 69 3.37 7.90 4.73
C ILE A 69 2.44 7.40 3.61
N ILE A 70 2.52 6.12 3.25
CA ILE A 70 1.67 5.53 2.20
C ILE A 70 0.19 5.63 2.59
N SER A 71 -0.14 5.39 3.86
CA SER A 71 -1.52 5.44 4.37
C SER A 71 -2.19 6.81 4.19
N GLN A 72 -1.41 7.89 4.10
CA GLN A 72 -1.94 9.25 3.86
C GLN A 72 -2.45 9.45 2.42
N TYR A 73 -2.05 8.58 1.49
CA TYR A 73 -2.49 8.60 0.09
C TYR A 73 -3.56 7.54 -0.20
N HIS A 74 -3.89 6.70 0.78
CA HIS A 74 -4.98 5.75 0.66
C HIS A 74 -6.32 6.46 0.86
N TRP A 75 -7.31 6.05 0.09
CA TRP A 75 -8.68 6.42 0.35
C TRP A 75 -9.15 5.76 1.65
N SER A 76 -9.93 6.49 2.45
CA SER A 76 -10.68 5.88 3.55
C SER A 76 -11.64 4.81 3.00
N ALA A 77 -12.08 3.90 3.86
CA ALA A 77 -13.04 2.86 3.47
C ALA A 77 -14.35 3.44 2.87
N SER A 78 -14.74 4.64 3.31
CA SER A 78 -15.92 5.35 2.78
C SER A 78 -15.69 5.92 1.38
N GLU A 79 -14.51 6.50 1.13
CA GLU A 79 -14.12 7.04 -0.17
C GLU A 79 -13.89 5.93 -1.18
N GLN A 80 -13.29 4.80 -0.76
CA GLN A 80 -13.02 3.67 -1.64
C GLN A 80 -14.32 3.13 -2.27
N ARG A 81 -15.40 2.98 -1.48
CA ARG A 81 -16.71 2.56 -2.01
C ARG A 81 -17.29 3.52 -3.05
N LEU A 82 -16.99 4.82 -2.95
CA LEU A 82 -17.42 5.81 -3.93
C LEU A 82 -16.57 5.69 -5.21
N ARG A 83 -15.25 5.49 -5.06
CA ARG A 83 -14.29 5.37 -6.15
C ARG A 83 -14.34 4.03 -6.89
N ASP A 84 -14.85 2.96 -6.27
CA ASP A 84 -15.04 1.67 -6.94
C ASP A 84 -15.97 1.76 -8.17
N ASN A 85 -16.81 2.80 -8.23
CA ASN A 85 -17.69 3.11 -9.35
C ASN A 85 -17.11 4.16 -10.31
N GLU A 86 -15.94 4.74 -10.01
CA GLU A 86 -15.27 5.70 -10.86
C GLU A 86 -14.16 5.01 -11.66
N THR A 87 -14.39 4.79 -12.95
CA THR A 87 -13.35 4.28 -13.85
C THR A 87 -12.58 5.44 -14.48
N ILE A 88 -11.29 5.58 -14.16
CA ILE A 88 -10.37 6.48 -14.88
C ILE A 88 -9.51 5.63 -15.82
N ARG A 89 -9.88 5.58 -17.10
CA ARG A 89 -9.09 4.87 -18.12
C ARG A 89 -8.03 5.78 -18.72
N THR A 90 -6.81 5.26 -18.83
CA THR A 90 -5.70 5.93 -19.53
C THR A 90 -4.90 4.92 -20.34
N THR A 91 -4.03 5.41 -21.23
CA THR A 91 -3.06 4.58 -21.94
C THR A 91 -1.77 4.47 -21.12
N VAL A 92 -0.91 3.49 -21.44
CA VAL A 92 0.43 3.40 -20.83
C VAL A 92 1.23 4.70 -21.01
N GLY A 93 1.09 5.38 -22.17
CA GLY A 93 1.72 6.68 -22.42
C GLY A 93 1.13 7.82 -21.58
N GLY A 94 -0.19 7.81 -21.36
CA GLY A 94 -0.85 8.76 -20.47
C GLY A 94 -0.43 8.56 -19.01
N LEU A 95 -0.30 7.31 -18.58
CA LEU A 95 0.20 6.94 -17.26
C LEU A 95 1.65 7.40 -17.04
N ALA A 96 2.52 7.19 -18.02
CA ALA A 96 3.92 7.66 -17.97
C ALA A 96 4.06 9.19 -17.95
N THR A 97 3.04 9.92 -18.40
CA THR A 97 2.99 11.39 -18.31
C THR A 97 2.48 11.86 -16.95
N ALA A 98 1.55 11.10 -16.35
CA ALA A 98 0.95 11.42 -15.06
C ALA A 98 1.89 11.16 -13.87
N PHE A 99 2.83 10.23 -13.99
CA PHE A 99 3.80 9.90 -12.96
C PHE A 99 5.22 10.36 -13.34
N PRO A 100 6.06 10.76 -12.36
CA PRO A 100 7.43 11.17 -12.65
C PRO A 100 8.22 10.03 -13.32
N SER A 101 9.19 10.38 -14.16
CA SER A 101 10.05 9.42 -14.88
C SER A 101 10.92 8.53 -13.97
N SER A 102 10.98 8.81 -12.66
CA SER A 102 11.60 7.96 -11.65
C SER A 102 10.76 6.76 -11.24
N VAL A 103 9.46 6.73 -11.59
CA VAL A 103 8.55 5.61 -11.31
C VAL A 103 8.62 4.62 -12.46
N ARG A 104 9.15 3.42 -12.20
CA ARG A 104 9.11 2.31 -13.15
C ARG A 104 7.91 1.43 -12.87
N ILE A 105 7.01 1.31 -13.85
CA ILE A 105 5.85 0.43 -13.78
C ILE A 105 6.25 -0.91 -14.40
N TYR A 106 6.37 -1.93 -13.57
CA TYR A 106 6.59 -3.30 -14.02
C TYR A 106 5.24 -4.00 -14.17
N LEU A 107 4.86 -4.29 -15.41
CA LEU A 107 3.72 -5.15 -15.73
C LEU A 107 4.28 -6.57 -15.91
N LYS A 108 3.83 -7.52 -15.08
CA LYS A 108 4.17 -8.95 -15.19
C LYS A 108 3.19 -9.67 -16.10
#